data_AF-A0A7W9BF24-F1
#
_entry.id   AF-A0A7W9BF24-F1
#
_cell.length_a   1.000
_cell.length_b   1.000
_cell.length_c   1.000
_cell.angle_alpha   90.00
_cell.angle_beta   90.00
_cell.angle_gamma   90.00
#
_symmetry.space_group_name_H-M   'P 1'
#
loop_
_entity.id
_entity.type
_entity.pdbx_description
1 polymer ?
#
loop_
_entity_poly.entity_id
_entity_poly.type
_entity_poly.pdbx_seq_one_letter_code
_entity_poly.pdbx_strand_id
1 'polypeptide(L)'
;MPDYLTASAQDVWFEVIEHVIANGINASHSSTFATYCSLEAVCRETFAKGDVPRGAYLTEKRKLAELLGISGLSSRTTTGTNANPLSAEANPYGALPDA
;
A
#
# COMPACT_ATOMS: atom_id res chain seq x y z
N MET A 1 10.44 -12.67 -1.57
CA MET A 1 10.06 -11.87 -2.76
C MET A 1 10.30 -12.73 -3.99
N PRO A 2 9.32 -12.91 -4.88
CA PRO A 2 9.52 -13.65 -6.13
C PRO A 2 10.52 -12.99 -7.08
N ASP A 3 11.25 -13.80 -7.85
CA ASP A 3 12.32 -13.38 -8.77
C ASP A 3 11.80 -12.69 -10.05
N TYR A 4 10.54 -12.91 -10.41
CA TYR A 4 9.90 -12.31 -11.59
C TYR A 4 9.52 -10.82 -11.42
N LEU A 5 9.70 -10.22 -10.25
CA LEU A 5 9.35 -8.82 -10.01
C LEU A 5 10.33 -7.88 -10.71
N THR A 6 9.79 -6.88 -11.42
CA THR A 6 10.57 -5.75 -11.94
C THR A 6 11.18 -4.96 -10.80
N ALA A 7 12.26 -4.21 -11.04
CA ALA A 7 12.91 -3.39 -10.02
C ALA A 7 11.92 -2.45 -9.30
N SER A 8 11.06 -1.75 -10.05
CA SER A 8 10.03 -0.88 -9.49
C SER A 8 8.99 -1.61 -8.63
N ALA A 9 8.67 -2.86 -8.94
CA ALA A 9 7.78 -3.67 -8.12
C ALA A 9 8.48 -4.23 -6.87
N GLN A 10 9.80 -4.45 -6.92
CA GLN A 10 10.60 -4.77 -5.73
C GLN A 10 10.66 -3.58 -4.76
N ASP A 11 10.78 -2.36 -5.28
CA ASP A 11 10.74 -1.15 -4.44
C ASP A 11 9.42 -1.06 -3.66
N VAL A 12 8.28 -1.29 -4.34
CA VAL A 12 6.97 -1.37 -3.68
C VAL A 12 6.90 -2.52 -2.66
N TRP A 13 7.49 -3.68 -2.98
CA TRP A 13 7.54 -4.81 -2.06
C TRP A 13 8.21 -4.40 -0.75
N PHE A 14 9.39 -3.80 -0.82
CA PHE A 14 10.14 -3.39 0.37
C PHE A 14 9.45 -2.27 1.15
N GLU A 15 8.79 -1.34 0.46
CA GLU A 15 8.03 -0.27 1.10
C GLU A 15 6.84 -0.81 1.93
N VAL A 16 6.18 -1.86 1.45
CA VAL A 16 4.85 -2.26 1.98
C VAL A 16 4.90 -3.54 2.82
N ILE A 17 5.98 -4.34 2.75
CA ILE A 17 6.05 -5.66 3.37
C ILE A 17 5.84 -5.64 4.89
N GLU A 18 6.32 -4.62 5.60
CA GLU A 18 6.16 -4.52 7.06
C GLU A 18 4.69 -4.38 7.46
N HIS A 19 3.92 -3.57 6.72
CA HIS A 19 2.50 -3.37 6.95
C HIS A 19 1.71 -4.65 6.65
N VAL A 20 2.06 -5.34 5.58
CA VAL A 20 1.44 -6.61 5.17
C VAL A 20 1.69 -7.69 6.23
N ILE A 21 2.91 -7.80 6.74
CA ILE A 21 3.26 -8.73 7.84
C ILE A 21 2.50 -8.38 9.12
N ALA A 22 2.41 -7.09 9.47
CA ALA A 22 1.66 -6.64 10.66
C ALA A 22 0.16 -7.02 10.60
N ASN A 23 -0.38 -7.20 9.40
CA ASN A 23 -1.76 -7.65 9.17
C ASN A 23 -1.92 -9.19 9.15
N GLY A 24 -0.88 -9.95 9.51
CA GLY A 24 -0.92 -11.41 9.57
C GLY A 24 -0.72 -12.11 8.22
N ILE A 25 -0.37 -11.36 7.16
CA ILE A 25 -0.02 -11.95 5.88
C ILE A 25 1.38 -12.57 5.97
N ASN A 26 1.53 -13.78 5.42
CA ASN A 26 2.77 -14.55 5.48
C ASN A 26 3.19 -15.06 4.09
N ALA A 27 4.28 -15.84 4.04
CA ALA A 27 4.89 -16.33 2.81
C ALA A 27 3.94 -17.08 1.85
N SER A 28 2.86 -17.71 2.35
CA SER A 28 1.87 -18.38 1.49
C SER A 28 1.10 -17.42 0.59
N HIS A 29 1.09 -16.13 0.91
CA HIS A 29 0.41 -15.07 0.15
C HIS A 29 1.36 -14.28 -0.74
N SER A 30 2.62 -14.71 -0.85
CA SER A 30 3.68 -13.98 -1.58
C SER A 30 3.32 -13.70 -3.04
N SER A 31 2.60 -14.60 -3.73
CA SER A 31 2.12 -14.38 -5.10
C SER A 31 1.04 -13.29 -5.18
N THR A 32 0.13 -13.23 -4.21
CA THR A 32 -0.89 -12.17 -4.13
C THR A 32 -0.23 -10.83 -3.85
N PHE A 33 0.72 -10.79 -2.92
CA PHE A 33 1.48 -9.57 -2.62
C PHE A 33 2.34 -9.11 -3.82
N ALA A 34 2.98 -10.04 -4.53
CA ALA A 34 3.74 -9.73 -5.75
C ALA A 34 2.85 -9.11 -6.84
N THR A 35 1.63 -9.62 -7.01
CA THR A 35 0.64 -9.08 -7.95
C THR A 35 0.26 -7.64 -7.58
N TYR A 36 0.01 -7.37 -6.30
CA TYR A 36 -0.24 -6.02 -5.81
C TYR A 36 0.93 -5.09 -6.12
N CYS A 37 2.15 -5.49 -5.78
CA CYS A 37 3.35 -4.68 -6.00
C CYS A 37 3.56 -4.34 -7.48
N SER A 38 3.30 -5.32 -8.36
CA SER A 38 3.41 -5.13 -9.81
C SER A 38 2.38 -4.11 -10.33
N LEU A 39 1.13 -4.20 -9.90
CA LEU A 39 0.08 -3.25 -10.29
C LEU A 39 0.34 -1.85 -9.75
N GLU A 40 0.80 -1.76 -8.50
CA GLU A 40 1.16 -0.48 -7.88
C GLU A 40 2.30 0.21 -8.62
N ALA A 41 3.36 -0.53 -8.96
CA ALA A 41 4.49 -0.01 -9.72
C ALA A 41 4.06 0.57 -11.08
N VAL A 42 3.21 -0.17 -11.82
CA VAL A 42 2.66 0.30 -13.11
C VAL A 42 1.80 1.56 -12.91
N CYS A 43 0.98 1.61 -11.86
CA CYS A 43 0.16 2.79 -11.58
C CYS A 43 1.02 4.01 -11.24
N ARG A 44 2.04 3.86 -10.38
CA ARG A 44 2.99 4.93 -10.02
C ARG A 44 3.74 5.46 -11.25
N GLU A 45 4.25 4.55 -12.08
CA GLU A 45 4.94 4.93 -13.31
C GLU A 45 4.03 5.70 -14.29
N THR A 46 2.77 5.26 -14.43
CA THR A 46 1.79 5.95 -15.29
C THR A 46 1.48 7.35 -14.78
N PHE A 47 1.23 7.50 -13.47
CA PHE A 47 1.02 8.82 -12.88
C PHE A 47 2.25 9.73 -13.00
N ALA A 48 3.45 9.19 -12.83
CA ALA A 48 4.70 9.96 -12.95
C ALA A 48 4.91 10.53 -14.37
N LYS A 49 4.34 9.88 -15.39
CA LYS A 49 4.33 10.36 -16.78
C LYS A 49 3.26 11.42 -17.06
N GLY A 50 2.41 11.74 -16.08
CA GLY A 50 1.27 12.64 -16.24
C GLY A 50 0.02 11.97 -16.82
N ASP A 51 0.04 10.65 -17.00
CA ASP A 51 -1.07 9.85 -17.50
C ASP A 51 -1.92 9.27 -16.36
N VAL A 52 -3.11 8.78 -16.71
CA VAL A 52 -4.02 8.10 -15.76
C VAL A 52 -4.00 6.59 -16.00
N PRO A 53 -3.70 5.77 -14.97
CA PRO A 53 -3.79 4.32 -15.08
C PRO A 53 -5.20 3.88 -15.48
N ARG A 54 -5.29 2.75 -16.20
CA ARG A 54 -6.57 2.14 -16.54
C ARG A 54 -7.38 1.87 -15.28
N GLY A 55 -8.66 2.26 -15.26
CA GLY A 55 -9.53 2.11 -14.10
C GLY A 55 -9.62 0.67 -13.57
N ALA A 56 -9.48 -0.33 -14.44
CA ALA A 56 -9.40 -1.74 -14.05
C ALA A 56 -8.20 -2.04 -13.14
N TYR A 57 -7.03 -1.44 -13.41
CA TYR A 57 -5.84 -1.61 -12.57
C TYR A 57 -6.01 -0.96 -11.21
N LEU A 58 -6.58 0.25 -11.16
CA LEU A 58 -6.88 0.94 -9.91
C LEU A 58 -7.86 0.15 -9.03
N THR A 59 -8.88 -0.44 -9.67
CA THR A 59 -9.89 -1.25 -8.98
C THR A 59 -9.27 -2.54 -8.44
N GLU A 60 -8.47 -3.24 -9.23
CA GLU A 60 -7.86 -4.50 -8.81
C GLU A 60 -6.79 -4.28 -7.73
N LYS A 61 -5.95 -3.26 -7.89
CA LYS A 61 -5.01 -2.80 -6.86
C LYS A 61 -5.74 -2.55 -5.54
N ARG A 62 -6.88 -1.85 -5.56
CA ARG A 62 -7.67 -1.58 -4.35
C ARG A 62 -8.16 -2.87 -3.69
N LYS A 63 -8.72 -3.81 -4.46
CA LYS A 63 -9.18 -5.10 -3.91
C LYS A 63 -8.06 -5.88 -3.25
N LEU A 64 -6.89 -5.95 -3.90
CA LEU A 64 -5.71 -6.60 -3.35
C LEU A 64 -5.21 -5.90 -2.09
N ALA A 65 -5.21 -4.57 -2.06
CA ALA A 65 -4.84 -3.79 -0.88
C ALA A 65 -5.80 -4.04 0.30
N GLU A 66 -7.09 -4.18 0.04
CA GLU A 66 -8.09 -4.54 1.07
C GLU A 66 -7.87 -5.98 1.57
N LEU A 67 -7.60 -6.93 0.66
CA LEU A 67 -7.32 -8.33 1.00
C LEU A 67 -6.03 -8.49 1.83
N LEU A 68 -5.01 -7.67 1.54
CA LEU A 68 -3.75 -7.63 2.27
C LEU A 68 -3.83 -6.80 3.57
N GLY A 69 -4.99 -6.22 3.88
CA GLY A 69 -5.23 -5.42 5.08
C GLY A 69 -4.55 -4.04 5.09
N ILE A 70 -3.90 -3.63 3.99
CA ILE A 70 -3.17 -2.36 3.89
C ILE A 70 -4.05 -1.20 3.39
N SER A 71 -5.32 -1.47 3.12
CA SER A 71 -6.34 -0.44 2.88
C SER A 71 -7.68 -0.84 3.47
N GLY A 72 -8.67 0.06 3.40
CA GLY A 72 -10.03 -0.22 3.86
C GLY A 72 -10.19 -0.10 5.38
N LEU A 73 -11.23 -0.75 5.94
CA LEU A 73 -11.51 -0.70 7.38
C LEU A 73 -10.43 -1.40 8.20
N SER A 74 -9.96 -2.56 7.72
CA SER A 74 -8.93 -3.36 8.38
C SER A 74 -7.62 -2.59 8.59
N SER A 75 -7.23 -1.75 7.62
CA SER A 75 -6.02 -0.92 7.74
C SER A 75 -6.16 0.23 8.75
N ARG A 76 -7.38 0.59 9.15
CA ARG A 76 -7.65 1.65 10.15
C ARG A 76 -7.74 1.09 11.57
N THR A 77 -8.00 -0.20 11.72
CA THR A 77 -8.17 -0.86 13.02
C THR A 77 -6.89 -1.45 13.59
N THR A 78 -5.83 -1.57 12.78
CA THR A 78 -4.54 -2.17 13.17
C THR A 78 -3.67 -1.24 14.03
N THR A 79 -3.96 0.06 14.08
CA THR A 79 -3.42 0.97 15.09
C THR A 79 -4.30 0.97 16.33
N GLY A 80 -4.02 0.05 17.26
CA GLY A 80 -4.57 0.02 18.61
C GLY A 80 -4.06 1.16 19.50
N THR A 81 -4.15 2.41 19.05
CA THR A 81 -3.94 3.59 19.88
C THR A 81 -5.29 4.18 20.23
N ASN A 82 -5.60 4.25 21.53
CA ASN A 82 -6.72 5.02 22.10
C ASN A 82 -6.61 6.54 21.85
N ALA A 83 -5.72 6.97 20.95
CA ALA A 83 -5.58 8.35 20.55
C ALA A 83 -6.69 8.69 19.55
N ASN A 84 -7.38 9.81 19.79
CA ASN A 84 -8.34 10.34 18.84
C ASN A 84 -7.63 10.55 17.48
N PRO A 85 -8.00 9.84 16.41
CA PRO A 85 -7.34 9.93 15.10
C PRO A 85 -7.56 11.31 14.42
N LEU A 86 -8.41 12.15 14.99
CA LEU A 86 -8.64 13.54 14.57
C LEU A 86 -7.94 14.57 15.48
N SER A 87 -7.17 14.14 16.48
CA SER A 87 -6.36 15.07 17.29
C SER A 87 -5.19 15.62 16.47
N ALA A 88 -4.80 16.87 16.74
CA ALA A 88 -3.68 17.52 16.05
C ALA A 88 -2.36 16.77 16.31
N GLU A 89 -2.23 16.16 17.50
CA GLU A 89 -1.09 15.36 17.94
C GLU A 89 -1.01 14.00 17.23
N ALA A 90 -2.14 13.49 16.74
CA ALA A 90 -2.20 12.23 15.98
C ALA A 90 -2.12 12.44 14.46
N ASN A 91 -2.10 13.69 13.97
CA ASN A 91 -1.99 13.99 12.55
C ASN A 91 -0.52 13.91 12.10
N PRO A 92 -0.11 12.88 11.34
CA PRO A 92 1.27 12.74 10.86
C PRO A 92 1.67 13.86 9.87
N TYR A 93 0.71 14.63 9.36
CA TYR A 93 0.92 15.76 8.46
C TYR A 93 0.74 17.13 9.13
N GLY A 94 0.46 17.18 10.44
CA GLY A 94 0.26 18.44 11.16
C GLY A 94 1.54 19.28 11.31
N ALA A 95 2.70 18.67 11.09
CA ALA A 95 4.01 19.31 11.18
C ALA A 95 4.64 19.66 9.82
N LEU A 96 3.88 19.58 8.71
CA LEU A 96 4.40 20.02 7.42
C LEU A 96 4.62 21.54 7.47
N PRO A 97 5.82 22.05 7.15
CA PRO A 97 6.04 23.49 7.05
C PRO A 97 5.15 24.05 5.94
N ASP A 98 4.57 25.23 6.15
CA ASP A 98 3.81 25.94 5.14
C ASP A 98 4.64 26.04 3.85
N ALA A 99 4.07 25.57 2.75
CA ALA A 99 4.67 25.58 1.42
C ALA A 99 4.81 26.99 0.84
#